data_AF-A0A1D2YWU7-F1
#
_entry.id   AF-A0A1D2YWU7-F1
#
_cell.length_a   1.000
_cell.length_b   1.000
_cell.length_c   1.000
_cell.angle_alpha   90.00
_cell.angle_beta   90.00
_cell.angle_gamma   90.00
#
_symmetry.space_group_name_H-M   'P 1'
#
loop_
_entity.id
_entity.type
_entity.pdbx_description
1 polymer ?
#
loop_
_entity_poly.entity_id
_entity_poly.type
_entity_poly.pdbx_seq_one_letter_code
_entity_poly.pdbx_strand_id
1 'polypeptide(L)'
;MREKIVVLLIILISILSTSVIANPQTDLESAEALKELGLFQGSDKGFELERQPTRVEIAVMMVRLLGVEQEVLKGNYEHPFVDVPNWADKYVGYLFQNNITKGLSEDTFG
;
A
#
# COMPACT_ATOMS: atom_id res chain seq x y z
N MET A 1 19.92 -8.63 46.63
CA MET A 1 18.99 -9.62 46.01
C MET A 1 17.97 -8.95 45.09
N ARG A 2 17.30 -7.87 45.52
CA ARG A 2 16.33 -7.12 44.70
C ARG A 2 16.86 -6.69 43.31
N GLU A 3 18.09 -6.16 43.24
CA GLU A 3 18.67 -5.68 41.97
C GLU A 3 18.99 -6.80 40.99
N LYS A 4 19.41 -7.97 41.49
CA LYS A 4 19.65 -9.16 40.66
C LYS A 4 18.34 -9.72 40.07
N ILE A 5 17.24 -9.62 40.82
CA ILE A 5 15.89 -10.04 40.37
C ILE A 5 15.37 -9.10 39.28
N VAL A 6 15.58 -7.79 39.43
CA VAL A 6 15.17 -6.78 38.43
C VAL A 6 15.93 -6.96 37.12
N VAL A 7 17.24 -7.20 37.18
CA VAL A 7 18.06 -7.47 35.99
C VAL A 7 17.63 -8.76 35.28
N LEU A 8 17.29 -9.81 36.04
CA LEU A 8 16.81 -11.07 35.47
C LEU A 8 15.44 -10.90 34.76
N LEU A 9 14.55 -10.09 35.32
CA LEU A 9 13.23 -9.79 34.74
C LEU A 9 13.35 -8.96 33.45
N ILE A 10 14.26 -8.00 33.40
CA ILE A 10 14.50 -7.20 32.18
C ILE A 10 15.04 -8.10 31.06
N ILE A 11 15.99 -8.99 31.34
CA ILE A 11 16.50 -9.96 30.36
C ILE A 11 15.39 -10.89 29.86
N LEU A 12 14.49 -11.33 30.75
CA LEU A 12 13.37 -12.20 30.39
C LEU A 12 12.36 -11.49 29.47
N ILE A 13 12.15 -10.18 29.66
CA ILE A 13 11.27 -9.35 28.82
C ILE A 13 11.90 -9.08 27.45
N SER A 14 13.23 -8.94 27.36
CA SER A 14 13.94 -8.76 26.08
C SER A 14 13.82 -9.96 25.13
N ILE A 15 13.58 -11.17 25.66
CA ILE A 15 13.45 -12.41 24.88
C ILE A 15 12.03 -12.55 24.29
N LEU A 16 11.05 -11.76 24.74
CA LEU A 16 9.68 -11.71 24.20
C LEU A 16 9.56 -10.82 22.94
N SER A 17 10.59 -10.80 22.10
CA SER A 17 10.48 -10.25 20.75
C SER A 17 9.65 -11.24 19.94
N THR A 18 8.33 -11.05 19.87
CA THR A 18 7.48 -11.89 19.03
C THR A 18 7.87 -11.62 17.58
N SER A 19 8.57 -12.56 16.96
CA SER A 19 8.73 -12.61 15.52
C SER A 19 7.34 -12.69 14.92
N VAL A 20 6.89 -11.63 14.23
CA VAL A 20 5.70 -11.73 13.38
C VAL A 20 6.11 -12.61 12.21
N ILE A 21 5.74 -13.88 12.26
CA ILE A 21 5.89 -14.79 11.13
C ILE A 21 4.75 -14.44 10.18
N ALA A 22 5.07 -14.01 8.95
CA ALA A 22 4.09 -13.87 7.89
C ALA A 22 3.36 -15.22 7.73
N ASN A 23 2.03 -15.21 7.79
CA ASN A 23 1.22 -16.40 7.60
C ASN A 23 0.62 -16.33 6.20
N PRO A 24 1.22 -17.01 5.19
CA PRO A 24 0.85 -16.82 3.79
C PRO A 24 -0.64 -17.10 3.50
N GLN A 25 -1.26 -17.97 4.31
CA GLN A 25 -2.66 -18.30 4.20
C GLN A 25 -3.58 -17.11 4.52
N THR A 26 -3.28 -16.34 5.57
CA THR A 26 -4.10 -15.18 5.95
C THR A 26 -3.91 -13.99 5.02
N ASP A 27 -2.71 -13.86 4.44
CA ASP A 27 -2.41 -12.76 3.51
C ASP A 27 -3.11 -12.99 2.16
N LEU A 28 -3.15 -14.24 1.69
CA LEU A 28 -3.92 -14.62 0.50
C LEU A 28 -5.42 -14.40 0.70
N GLU A 29 -5.98 -14.85 1.83
CA GLU A 29 -7.40 -14.64 2.16
C GLU A 29 -7.76 -13.14 2.19
N SER A 30 -6.87 -12.31 2.73
CA SER A 30 -7.06 -10.85 2.74
C SER A 30 -7.02 -10.26 1.33
N ALA A 31 -6.11 -10.73 0.47
CA ALA A 31 -6.01 -10.28 -0.91
C ALA A 31 -7.24 -10.68 -1.74
N GLU A 32 -7.75 -11.89 -1.53
CA GLU A 32 -8.99 -12.37 -2.14
C GLU A 32 -10.20 -11.54 -1.71
N ALA A 33 -10.35 -11.28 -0.40
CA ALA A 33 -11.42 -10.43 0.10
C ALA A 33 -11.35 -9.00 -0.49
N LEU A 34 -10.16 -8.40 -0.58
CA LEU A 34 -9.99 -7.09 -1.19
C LEU A 34 -10.26 -7.11 -2.70
N LYS A 35 -9.99 -8.22 -3.38
CA LYS A 35 -10.35 -8.41 -4.80
C LYS A 35 -11.85 -8.47 -5.00
N GLU A 36 -12.56 -9.22 -4.16
CA GLU A 36 -14.03 -9.29 -4.17
C GLU A 36 -14.67 -7.92 -3.97
N LEU A 37 -14.08 -7.08 -3.12
CA LEU A 37 -14.49 -5.69 -2.90
C LEU A 37 -14.10 -4.74 -4.04
N GLY A 38 -13.37 -5.21 -5.05
CA GLY A 38 -12.91 -4.37 -6.16
C GLY A 38 -11.63 -3.61 -5.87
N LEU A 39 -11.07 -3.66 -4.65
CA LEU A 39 -10.00 -2.79 -4.18
C LEU A 39 -8.60 -3.24 -4.63
N PHE A 40 -8.34 -4.55 -4.66
CA PHE A 40 -7.04 -5.11 -5.01
C PHE A 40 -7.15 -6.18 -6.10
N GLN A 41 -6.81 -5.81 -7.34
CA GLN A 41 -7.05 -6.68 -8.51
C GLN A 41 -5.89 -7.63 -8.83
N GLY A 42 -4.70 -7.41 -8.26
CA GLY A 42 -3.47 -8.10 -8.65
C GLY A 42 -2.96 -7.71 -10.03
N SER A 43 -1.95 -8.44 -10.50
CA SER A 43 -1.33 -8.33 -11.83
C SER A 43 -1.54 -9.61 -12.64
N ASP A 44 -0.88 -9.70 -13.79
CA ASP A 44 -0.79 -10.92 -14.60
C ASP A 44 -0.12 -12.09 -13.86
N LYS A 45 0.59 -11.82 -12.77
CA LYS A 45 1.27 -12.82 -11.92
C LYS A 45 0.52 -13.12 -10.62
N GLY A 46 -0.71 -12.65 -10.47
CA GLY A 46 -1.50 -12.77 -9.24
C GLY A 46 -1.30 -11.59 -8.29
N PHE A 47 -1.36 -11.81 -6.98
CA PHE A 47 -1.32 -10.72 -5.99
C PHE A 47 0.08 -10.21 -5.63
N GLU A 48 1.13 -10.98 -5.94
CA GLU A 48 2.53 -10.61 -5.67
C GLU A 48 2.81 -10.17 -4.22
N LEU A 49 2.22 -10.86 -3.23
CA LEU A 49 2.24 -10.47 -1.81
C LEU A 49 3.62 -10.39 -1.16
N GLU A 50 4.62 -11.05 -1.77
CA GLU A 50 6.00 -11.11 -1.27
C GLU A 50 6.87 -9.91 -1.68
N ARG A 51 6.34 -8.99 -2.50
CA ARG A 51 7.03 -7.74 -2.86
C ARG A 51 6.32 -6.53 -2.28
N GLN A 52 7.08 -5.45 -2.11
CA GLN A 52 6.47 -4.17 -1.76
C GLN A 52 5.66 -3.64 -2.96
N PRO A 53 4.46 -3.08 -2.71
CA PRO A 53 3.72 -2.37 -3.73
C PRO A 53 4.43 -1.05 -4.07
N THR A 54 4.34 -0.64 -5.33
CA THR A 54 4.76 0.68 -5.78
C THR A 54 3.76 1.74 -5.32
N ARG A 55 4.18 3.01 -5.21
CA ARG A 55 3.24 4.08 -4.83
C ARG A 55 2.16 4.27 -5.90
N VAL A 56 2.48 3.99 -7.16
CA VAL A 56 1.51 3.99 -8.28
C VAL A 56 0.41 2.94 -8.05
N GLU A 57 0.76 1.72 -7.65
CA GLU A 57 -0.23 0.69 -7.31
C GLU A 57 -1.11 1.11 -6.13
N ILE A 58 -0.50 1.70 -5.09
CA ILE A 58 -1.24 2.24 -3.94
C ILE A 58 -2.19 3.37 -4.35
N ALA A 59 -1.78 4.25 -5.28
CA ALA A 59 -2.64 5.30 -5.81
C ALA A 59 -3.89 4.74 -6.50
N VAL A 60 -3.72 3.70 -7.32
CA VAL A 60 -4.86 3.02 -7.96
C VAL A 60 -5.79 2.40 -6.91
N MET A 61 -5.22 1.73 -5.90
CA MET A 61 -6.01 1.17 -4.79
C MET A 61 -6.75 2.26 -4.00
N MET A 62 -6.14 3.43 -3.80
CA MET A 62 -6.77 4.58 -3.12
C MET A 62 -7.98 5.10 -3.91
N VAL A 63 -7.86 5.26 -5.23
CA VAL A 63 -9.01 5.68 -6.07
C VAL A 63 -10.17 4.68 -5.99
N ARG A 64 -9.87 3.37 -5.99
CA ARG A 64 -10.88 2.31 -5.79
C ARG A 64 -11.54 2.40 -4.43
N LEU A 65 -10.75 2.61 -3.38
CA LEU A 65 -11.24 2.79 -2.01
C LEU A 65 -12.17 4.00 -1.88
N LEU A 66 -11.90 5.07 -2.62
CA LEU A 66 -12.78 6.25 -2.69
C LEU A 66 -14.08 6.01 -3.47
N GLY A 67 -14.20 4.89 -4.20
CA GLY A 67 -15.38 4.54 -4.99
C GLY A 67 -15.53 5.35 -6.28
N VAL A 68 -14.48 6.02 -6.73
CA VAL A 68 -14.52 6.97 -7.87
C VAL A 68 -13.82 6.44 -9.13
N GLU A 69 -13.37 5.18 -9.15
CA GLU A 69 -12.64 4.60 -10.30
C GLU A 69 -13.37 4.78 -11.64
N GLN A 70 -14.69 4.57 -11.67
CA GLN A 70 -15.48 4.71 -12.91
C GLN A 70 -15.57 6.16 -13.42
N GLU A 71 -15.57 7.13 -12.51
CA GLU A 71 -15.48 8.56 -12.86
C GLU A 71 -14.09 8.87 -13.39
N VAL A 72 -13.06 8.45 -12.64
CA VAL A 72 -11.65 8.69 -12.97
C VAL A 72 -11.28 8.15 -14.35
N LEU A 73 -11.73 6.94 -14.69
CA LEU A 73 -11.47 6.33 -16.00
C LEU A 73 -12.09 7.10 -17.16
N LYS A 74 -13.20 7.81 -16.94
CA LYS A 74 -13.89 8.62 -17.95
C LYS A 74 -13.39 10.07 -18.00
N GLY A 75 -12.81 10.56 -16.91
CA GLY A 75 -12.24 11.89 -16.82
C GLY A 75 -10.87 12.01 -17.47
N ASN A 76 -10.36 13.23 -17.45
CA ASN A 76 -8.99 13.60 -17.79
C ASN A 76 -8.44 14.45 -16.65
N TYR A 77 -7.29 14.06 -16.11
CA TYR A 77 -6.68 14.72 -14.96
C TYR A 77 -5.20 14.88 -15.24
N GLU A 78 -4.72 16.12 -15.21
CA GLU A 78 -3.33 16.46 -15.45
C GLU A 78 -2.52 16.35 -14.15
N HIS A 79 -1.27 15.91 -14.28
CA HIS A 79 -0.25 15.97 -13.26
C HIS A 79 1.11 16.26 -13.90
N PRO A 80 2.08 16.81 -13.14
CA PRO A 80 3.41 17.12 -13.66
C PRO A 80 4.34 15.91 -13.72
N PHE A 81 3.96 14.77 -13.14
CA PHE A 81 4.85 13.63 -12.95
C PHE A 81 5.18 12.90 -14.26
N VAL A 82 6.47 12.69 -14.53
CA VAL A 82 6.95 12.05 -15.77
C VAL A 82 7.24 10.56 -15.62
N ASP A 83 7.32 10.08 -14.39
CA ASP A 83 7.59 8.68 -14.02
C ASP A 83 6.32 7.83 -13.84
N VAL A 84 5.14 8.43 -13.99
CA VAL A 84 3.85 7.72 -13.91
C VAL A 84 3.59 6.97 -15.22
N PRO A 85 3.34 5.65 -15.17
CA PRO A 85 3.03 4.89 -16.38
C PRO A 85 1.61 5.20 -16.88
N ASN A 86 1.42 5.14 -18.21
CA ASN A 86 0.15 5.48 -18.88
C ASN A 86 -1.10 4.79 -18.30
N TRP A 87 -0.98 3.56 -17.78
CA TRP A 87 -2.12 2.83 -17.21
C TRP A 87 -2.61 3.42 -15.88
N ALA A 88 -1.75 4.16 -15.18
CA ALA A 88 -2.04 4.79 -13.90
C ALA A 88 -2.25 6.31 -13.98
N ASP A 89 -1.95 6.91 -15.14
CA ASP A 89 -1.96 8.36 -15.39
C ASP A 89 -3.23 9.06 -14.83
N LYS A 90 -4.41 8.57 -15.23
CA LYS A 90 -5.69 9.12 -14.74
C LYS A 90 -5.88 9.00 -13.23
N TYR A 91 -5.43 7.89 -12.65
CA TYR A 91 -5.54 7.63 -11.21
C TYR A 91 -4.68 8.61 -10.42
N VAL A 92 -3.42 8.75 -10.82
CA VAL A 92 -2.48 9.68 -10.18
C VAL A 92 -2.94 11.13 -10.38
N GLY A 93 -3.37 11.47 -11.60
CA GLY A 93 -3.88 12.81 -11.93
C GLY A 93 -5.07 13.20 -11.06
N TYR A 94 -6.05 12.30 -10.89
CA TYR A 94 -7.20 12.57 -10.03
C TYR A 94 -6.77 12.85 -8.59
N LEU A 95 -5.90 12.01 -8.02
CA LEU A 95 -5.44 12.19 -6.64
C LEU A 95 -4.62 13.48 -6.48
N PHE A 96 -3.82 13.83 -7.48
CA PHE A 96 -3.01 15.05 -7.46
C PHE A 96 -3.89 16.30 -7.50
N GLN A 97 -4.82 16.39 -8.45
CA GLN A 97 -5.73 17.54 -8.57
C GLN A 97 -6.65 17.71 -7.35
N ASN A 98 -7.04 16.60 -6.71
CA ASN A 98 -7.84 16.61 -5.49
C ASN A 98 -6.99 16.79 -4.21
N ASN A 99 -5.69 17.09 -4.32
CA ASN A 99 -4.76 17.28 -3.20
C ASN A 99 -4.65 16.07 -2.24
N ILE A 100 -4.93 14.87 -2.73
CA ILE A 100 -4.80 13.61 -1.97
C ILE A 100 -3.34 13.11 -1.99
N THR A 101 -2.60 13.44 -3.06
CA THR A 101 -1.16 13.18 -3.18
C THR A 101 -0.42 14.40 -3.76
N LYS A 102 0.88 14.49 -3.51
CA LYS A 102 1.73 15.62 -3.93
C LYS A 102 2.98 15.21 -4.72
N GLY A 103 3.23 13.91 -4.90
CA GLY A 103 4.49 13.40 -5.45
C GLY A 103 5.67 13.49 -4.47
N LEU A 104 6.84 13.03 -4.90
CA LEU A 104 8.10 13.17 -4.16
C LEU A 104 8.85 14.46 -4.53
N SER A 105 8.67 14.96 -5.75
CA SER A 105 9.20 16.24 -6.26
C SER A 105 8.18 16.89 -7.19
N GLU A 106 8.57 17.99 -7.85
CA GLU A 106 7.74 18.69 -8.83
C GLU A 106 7.33 17.81 -10.03
N ASP A 107 8.17 16.85 -10.43
CA ASP A 107 8.00 16.02 -11.63
C ASP A 107 8.11 14.51 -11.38
N THR A 108 8.28 14.09 -10.11
CA THR A 108 8.44 12.68 -9.74
C THR A 108 7.35 12.28 -8.75
N PHE A 109 6.56 11.25 -9.09
CA PHE A 109 5.54 10.70 -8.22
C PHE A 109 6.10 9.72 -7.17
N GLY A 110 7.09 8.91 -7.60
CA GLY A 110 7.75 7.86 -6.82
C GLY A 110 7.10 6.49 -6.92
#